data_AF-A0A835GCE3-F1
#
_entry.id   AF-A0A835GCE3-F1
#
_cell.length_a   1.000
_cell.length_b   1.000
_cell.length_c   1.000
_cell.angle_alpha   90.00
_cell.angle_beta   90.00
_cell.angle_gamma   90.00
#
_symmetry.space_group_name_H-M   'P 1'
#
loop_
_entity.id
_entity.type
_entity.pdbx_description
1 polymer ?
#
loop_
_entity_poly.entity_id
_entity_poly.type
_entity_poly.pdbx_seq_one_letter_code
_entity_poly.pdbx_strand_id
1 'polypeptide(L)'
;MAEIIRTEIRSAISTEFTLFREQLSNFEASMQYFSDEYDKITTTLKTITDENTHMRNENNSLQNKMKDMESRLAHMEQEARQNNLEINCLPEHKNENLIKTIVQIGSAVSFPIAESEILSCTRVQKSNPASKKPKAVICKLSSKAHRDNLLGAIQIYNRKNPKNKLNTKLIGYGDTESPVYVSEHLTPANKSLHAATRIAAKEKNYKYVWVRNGKIFIRKDETATSQIITHRDILKSLT
;
A
#
# COMPACT_ATOMS: atom_id res chain seq x y z
N MET A 1 -97.60 0.58 32.52
CA MET A 1 -96.34 -0.11 32.85
C MET A 1 -95.56 -0.47 31.59
N ALA A 2 -96.14 -1.21 30.63
CA ALA A 2 -95.49 -1.54 29.36
C ALA A 2 -95.06 -0.33 28.50
N GLU A 3 -95.89 0.72 28.40
CA GLU A 3 -95.59 1.95 27.64
C GLU A 3 -94.36 2.71 28.20
N ILE A 4 -94.25 2.76 29.52
CA ILE A 4 -93.17 3.44 30.25
C ILE A 4 -91.86 2.68 30.03
N ILE A 5 -91.90 1.35 30.21
CA ILE A 5 -90.75 0.47 29.97
C ILE A 5 -90.28 0.57 28.50
N ARG A 6 -91.20 0.63 27.54
CA ARG A 6 -90.87 0.78 26.12
C ARG A 6 -90.17 2.10 25.82
N THR A 7 -90.63 3.18 26.45
CA THR A 7 -90.06 4.53 26.29
C THR A 7 -88.67 4.62 26.95
N GLU A 8 -88.49 4.05 28.15
CA GLU A 8 -87.20 4.00 28.83
C GLU A 8 -86.17 3.16 28.07
N ILE A 9 -86.56 1.99 27.56
CA ILE A 9 -85.68 1.15 26.72
C ILE A 9 -85.28 1.91 25.45
N ARG A 10 -86.23 2.59 24.79
CA ARG A 10 -85.94 3.38 23.58
C ARG A 10 -84.99 4.55 23.87
N SER A 11 -85.17 5.20 25.01
CA SER A 11 -84.28 6.27 25.50
C SER A 11 -82.88 5.73 25.78
N ALA A 12 -82.75 4.64 26.54
CA ALA A 12 -81.46 4.04 26.87
C ALA A 12 -80.70 3.58 25.62
N ILE A 13 -81.38 2.92 24.68
CA ILE A 13 -80.81 2.53 23.39
C ILE A 13 -80.36 3.76 22.60
N SER A 14 -81.16 4.83 22.56
CA SER A 14 -80.77 6.05 21.85
C SER A 14 -79.52 6.69 22.45
N THR A 15 -79.42 6.75 23.78
CA THR A 15 -78.24 7.30 24.48
C THR A 15 -76.98 6.48 24.21
N GLU A 16 -77.06 5.15 24.32
CA GLU A 16 -75.95 4.25 24.00
C GLU A 16 -75.55 4.36 22.52
N PHE A 17 -76.53 4.47 21.61
CA PHE A 17 -76.26 4.63 20.19
C PHE A 17 -75.57 5.98 19.88
N THR A 18 -75.92 7.06 20.60
CA THR A 18 -75.23 8.34 20.47
C THR A 18 -73.80 8.28 21.00
N LEU A 19 -73.57 7.66 22.16
CA LEU A 19 -72.24 7.46 22.74
C LEU A 19 -71.36 6.61 21.81
N PHE A 20 -71.90 5.53 21.26
CA PHE A 20 -71.21 4.69 20.29
C PHE A 20 -70.83 5.46 19.02
N ARG A 21 -71.73 6.33 18.51
CA ARG A 21 -71.47 7.16 17.34
C ARG A 21 -70.34 8.17 17.59
N GLU A 22 -70.30 8.75 18.78
CA GLU A 22 -69.23 9.66 19.20
C GLU A 22 -67.88 8.94 19.33
N GLN A 23 -67.87 7.74 19.93
CA GLN A 23 -66.67 6.89 19.97
C GLN A 23 -66.17 6.49 18.58
N LEU A 24 -67.07 6.12 17.67
CA LEU A 24 -66.76 5.84 16.26
C LEU A 24 -66.12 7.06 15.58
N SER A 25 -66.69 8.25 15.78
CA SER A 25 -66.14 9.49 15.21
C SER A 25 -64.74 9.80 15.75
N ASN A 26 -64.51 9.60 17.06
CA ASN A 26 -63.19 9.80 17.67
C ASN A 26 -62.17 8.76 17.19
N PHE A 27 -62.62 7.52 16.96
CA PHE A 27 -61.80 6.46 16.40
C PHE A 27 -61.42 6.76 14.94
N GLU A 28 -62.36 7.22 14.10
CA GLU A 28 -62.08 7.65 12.73
C GLU A 28 -61.04 8.78 12.69
N ALA A 29 -61.18 9.79 13.56
CA ALA A 29 -60.20 10.87 13.66
C ALA A 29 -58.80 10.37 14.08
N SER A 30 -58.75 9.44 15.04
CA SER A 30 -57.48 8.83 15.47
C SER A 30 -56.85 8.01 14.36
N MET A 31 -57.66 7.26 13.60
CA MET A 31 -57.19 6.44 12.49
C MET A 31 -56.68 7.29 11.33
N GLN A 32 -57.31 8.43 11.05
CA GLN A 32 -56.79 9.40 10.09
C GLN A 32 -55.44 9.97 10.53
N TYR A 33 -55.33 10.39 11.80
CA TYR A 33 -54.05 10.87 12.35
C TYR A 33 -52.94 9.82 12.24
N PHE A 34 -53.21 8.55 12.57
CA PHE A 34 -52.25 7.47 12.42
C PHE A 34 -51.87 7.22 10.96
N SER A 35 -52.82 7.33 10.02
CA SER A 35 -52.53 7.22 8.59
C SER A 35 -51.57 8.33 8.13
N ASP A 36 -51.83 9.58 8.53
CA ASP A 36 -51.00 10.72 8.17
C ASP A 36 -49.57 10.60 8.75
N GLU A 37 -49.44 10.15 10.00
CA GLU A 37 -48.12 9.88 10.61
C GLU A 37 -47.40 8.70 9.94
N TYR A 38 -48.13 7.66 9.54
CA TYR A 38 -47.56 6.52 8.82
C TYR A 38 -47.00 6.94 7.46
N ASP A 39 -47.70 7.82 6.73
CA ASP A 39 -47.23 8.36 5.45
C ASP A 39 -45.96 9.22 5.63
N LYS A 40 -45.90 10.04 6.69
CA LYS A 40 -44.69 10.83 7.04
C LYS A 40 -43.50 9.93 7.36
N ILE A 41 -43.71 8.89 8.17
CA ILE A 41 -42.66 7.92 8.51
C ILE A 41 -42.16 7.20 7.26
N THR A 42 -43.08 6.75 6.40
CA THR A 42 -42.75 6.07 5.14
C THR A 42 -41.91 6.97 4.22
N THR A 43 -42.29 8.24 4.10
CA THR A 43 -41.56 9.24 3.31
C THR A 43 -40.16 9.50 3.88
N THR A 44 -40.05 9.62 5.20
CA THR A 44 -38.78 9.84 5.89
C THR A 44 -37.86 8.63 5.75
N LEU A 45 -38.38 7.41 5.93
CA LEU A 45 -37.64 6.17 5.74
C LEU A 45 -37.11 6.04 4.31
N LYS A 46 -37.93 6.39 3.32
CA LYS A 46 -37.49 6.39 1.92
C LYS A 46 -36.33 7.36 1.71
N THR A 47 -36.47 8.59 2.20
CA THR A 47 -35.42 9.63 2.10
C THR A 47 -34.12 9.18 2.76
N ILE A 48 -34.18 8.68 4.00
CA ILE A 48 -33.00 8.15 4.71
C ILE A 48 -32.37 6.99 3.95
N THR A 49 -33.19 6.09 3.38
CA THR A 49 -32.70 4.96 2.59
C THR A 49 -31.96 5.46 1.35
N ASP A 50 -32.55 6.39 0.61
CA ASP A 50 -31.96 6.98 -0.58
C ASP A 50 -30.63 7.69 -0.26
N GLU A 51 -30.59 8.51 0.79
CA GLU A 51 -29.36 9.16 1.27
C GLU A 51 -28.29 8.15 1.71
N ASN A 52 -28.67 7.09 2.41
CA ASN A 52 -27.73 6.05 2.84
C ASN A 52 -27.13 5.31 1.65
N THR A 53 -27.93 5.00 0.63
CA THR A 53 -27.41 4.41 -0.61
C THR A 53 -26.46 5.36 -1.34
N HIS A 54 -26.80 6.66 -1.40
CA HIS A 54 -25.95 7.67 -1.99
C HIS A 54 -24.60 7.78 -1.25
N MET A 55 -24.62 7.91 0.08
CA MET A 55 -23.43 7.98 0.91
C MET A 55 -22.54 6.74 0.78
N ARG A 56 -23.14 5.54 0.72
CA ARG A 56 -22.38 4.29 0.50
C ARG A 56 -21.69 4.28 -0.85
N ASN A 57 -22.38 4.72 -1.90
CA ASN A 57 -21.82 4.79 -3.24
C ASN A 57 -20.69 5.81 -3.32
N GLU A 58 -20.85 6.98 -2.70
CA GLU A 58 -19.81 8.01 -2.64
C GLU A 58 -18.59 7.52 -1.85
N ASN A 59 -18.79 6.90 -0.69
CA ASN A 59 -17.69 6.35 0.12
C ASN A 59 -16.90 5.29 -0.65
N ASN A 60 -17.58 4.38 -1.35
CA ASN A 60 -16.91 3.39 -2.22
C ASN A 60 -16.11 4.08 -3.34
N SER A 61 -16.66 5.12 -3.96
CA SER A 61 -15.98 5.91 -4.99
C SER A 61 -14.73 6.61 -4.44
N LEU A 62 -14.84 7.24 -3.26
CA LEU A 62 -13.73 7.90 -2.58
C LEU A 62 -12.63 6.93 -2.18
N GLN A 63 -12.98 5.75 -1.64
CA GLN A 63 -12.01 4.71 -1.31
C GLN A 63 -11.24 4.22 -2.55
N ASN A 64 -11.91 4.07 -3.69
CA ASN A 64 -11.26 3.69 -4.94
C ASN A 64 -10.31 4.79 -5.45
N LYS A 65 -10.73 6.06 -5.40
CA LYS A 65 -9.86 7.20 -5.74
C LYS A 65 -8.64 7.30 -4.82
N MET A 66 -8.84 7.08 -3.52
CA MET A 66 -7.75 7.10 -2.54
C MET A 66 -6.70 6.02 -2.84
N LYS A 67 -7.15 4.78 -3.12
CA LYS A 67 -6.25 3.69 -3.53
C LYS A 67 -5.48 4.00 -4.82
N ASP A 68 -6.14 4.60 -5.82
CA ASP A 68 -5.47 5.04 -7.05
C ASP A 68 -4.40 6.10 -6.76
N MET A 69 -4.73 7.11 -5.96
CA MET A 69 -3.79 8.18 -5.58
C MET A 69 -2.60 7.63 -4.80
N GLU A 70 -2.81 6.73 -3.83
CA GLU A 70 -1.75 6.05 -3.10
C GLU A 70 -0.82 5.26 -4.04
N SER A 71 -1.39 4.55 -5.03
CA SER A 71 -0.62 3.82 -6.03
C SER A 71 0.24 4.74 -6.88
N ARG A 72 -0.34 5.86 -7.35
CA ARG A 72 0.37 6.88 -8.13
C ARG A 72 1.47 7.56 -7.32
N LEU A 73 1.22 7.89 -6.06
CA LEU A 73 2.23 8.44 -5.15
C LEU A 73 3.39 7.47 -4.95
N ALA A 74 3.10 6.20 -4.66
CA ALA A 74 4.13 5.17 -4.50
C ALA A 74 4.98 5.00 -5.77
N HIS A 75 4.35 5.07 -6.96
CA HIS A 75 5.08 5.04 -8.22
C HIS A 75 6.00 6.26 -8.38
N MET A 76 5.49 7.48 -8.16
CA MET A 76 6.29 8.70 -8.26
C MET A 76 7.47 8.72 -7.28
N GLU A 77 7.28 8.24 -6.05
CA GLU A 77 8.36 8.13 -5.08
C GLU A 77 9.46 7.16 -5.54
N GLN A 78 9.08 6.04 -6.16
CA GLN A 78 10.05 5.08 -6.68
C GLN A 78 10.77 5.63 -7.93
N GLU A 79 10.04 6.32 -8.81
CA GLU A 79 10.59 6.99 -10.00
C GLU A 79 11.58 8.11 -9.62
N ALA A 80 11.33 8.85 -8.55
CA ALA A 80 12.26 9.87 -8.05
C ALA A 80 13.63 9.28 -7.65
N ARG A 81 13.71 7.96 -7.42
CA ARG A 81 14.92 7.21 -7.06
C ARG A 81 15.52 6.43 -8.24
N GLN A 82 14.99 6.57 -9.45
CA GLN A 82 15.34 5.71 -10.59
C GLN A 82 16.81 5.82 -11.05
N ASN A 83 17.49 6.93 -10.74
CA ASN A 83 18.92 7.12 -11.04
C ASN A 83 19.81 6.75 -9.86
N ASN A 84 19.23 6.32 -8.74
CA ASN A 84 19.97 6.14 -7.50
C ASN A 84 20.44 4.69 -7.35
N LEU A 85 21.67 4.56 -6.88
CA LEU A 85 22.26 3.34 -6.34
C LEU A 85 22.23 3.38 -4.82
N GLU A 86 22.08 2.22 -4.21
CA GLU A 86 22.27 2.02 -2.79
C GLU A 86 23.41 1.05 -2.56
N ILE A 87 24.41 1.52 -1.80
CA ILE A 87 25.60 0.75 -1.44
C ILE A 87 25.49 0.39 0.04
N ASN A 88 25.44 -0.91 0.29
CA ASN A 88 25.35 -1.51 1.61
C ASN A 88 26.68 -2.16 2.00
N CYS A 89 26.90 -2.25 3.31
CA CYS A 89 28.09 -2.89 3.91
C CYS A 89 29.43 -2.17 3.65
N LEU A 90 29.40 -0.92 3.18
CA LEU A 90 30.62 -0.10 3.08
C LEU A 90 31.00 0.47 4.46
N PRO A 91 32.19 0.15 5.02
CA PRO A 91 32.66 0.67 6.31
C PRO A 91 32.66 2.20 6.38
N GLU A 92 32.46 2.78 7.58
CA GLU A 92 32.40 4.23 7.81
C GLU A 92 33.79 4.77 8.19
N HIS A 93 34.22 5.86 7.54
CA HIS A 93 35.48 6.55 7.87
C HIS A 93 35.26 8.07 7.98
N LYS A 94 36.02 8.73 8.86
CA LYS A 94 35.86 10.16 9.15
C LYS A 94 36.11 11.07 7.93
N ASN A 95 37.05 10.68 7.08
CA ASN A 95 37.48 11.44 5.90
C ASN A 95 37.19 10.66 4.60
N GLU A 96 35.99 10.09 4.50
CA GLU A 96 35.58 9.32 3.33
C GLU A 96 35.35 10.20 2.09
N ASN A 97 35.80 9.73 0.92
CA ASN A 97 35.43 10.30 -0.37
C ASN A 97 34.55 9.31 -1.12
N LEU A 98 33.25 9.45 -0.92
CA LEU A 98 32.26 8.53 -1.48
C LEU A 98 32.19 8.60 -3.01
N ILE A 99 32.46 9.76 -3.62
CA ILE A 99 32.51 9.90 -5.09
C ILE A 99 33.64 9.02 -5.65
N LYS A 100 34.85 9.16 -5.08
CA LYS A 100 35.99 8.32 -5.44
C LYS A 100 35.69 6.83 -5.25
N THR A 101 34.96 6.46 -4.19
CA THR A 101 34.53 5.07 -3.97
C THR A 101 33.65 4.56 -5.11
N ILE A 102 32.71 5.36 -5.64
CA ILE A 102 31.87 4.95 -6.78
C ILE A 102 32.71 4.77 -8.05
N VAL A 103 33.68 5.67 -8.30
CA VAL A 103 34.63 5.53 -9.41
C VAL A 103 35.43 4.24 -9.28
N GLN A 104 35.94 3.93 -8.08
CA GLN A 104 36.67 2.69 -7.80
C GLN A 104 35.80 1.44 -7.99
N ILE A 105 34.53 1.47 -7.60
CA ILE A 105 33.57 0.39 -7.88
C ILE A 105 33.45 0.16 -9.39
N GLY A 106 33.28 1.23 -10.17
CA GLY A 106 33.20 1.15 -11.63
C GLY A 106 34.45 0.51 -12.25
N SER A 107 35.64 0.99 -11.86
CA SER A 107 36.92 0.42 -12.31
C SER A 107 37.08 -1.05 -11.94
N ALA A 108 36.71 -1.44 -10.72
CA ALA A 108 36.83 -2.82 -10.24
C ALA A 108 35.99 -3.82 -11.06
N VAL A 109 34.89 -3.37 -11.67
CA VAL A 109 34.00 -4.20 -12.48
C VAL A 109 34.13 -3.96 -13.98
N SER A 110 35.22 -3.30 -14.41
CA SER A 110 35.49 -2.97 -15.83
C SER A 110 34.39 -2.12 -16.48
N PHE A 111 33.76 -1.23 -15.69
CA PHE A 111 32.82 -0.22 -16.16
C PHE A 111 33.23 1.14 -15.54
N PRO A 112 34.27 1.81 -16.08
CA PRO A 112 34.71 3.10 -15.55
C PRO A 112 33.60 4.13 -15.60
N ILE A 113 33.42 4.87 -14.51
CA ILE A 113 32.46 5.97 -14.39
C ILE A 113 33.24 7.25 -14.14
N ALA A 114 32.98 8.28 -14.93
CA ALA A 114 33.57 9.60 -14.70
C ALA A 114 32.91 10.27 -13.49
N GLU A 115 33.67 11.07 -12.73
CA GLU A 115 33.14 11.80 -11.58
C GLU A 115 31.98 12.74 -11.97
N SER A 116 32.00 13.29 -13.19
CA SER A 116 30.92 14.13 -13.75
C SER A 116 29.58 13.42 -13.87
N GLU A 117 29.56 12.09 -13.93
CA GLU A 117 28.33 11.29 -13.99
C GLU A 117 27.70 11.07 -12.60
N ILE A 118 28.40 11.44 -11.53
CA ILE A 118 27.95 11.31 -10.14
C ILE A 118 27.41 12.66 -9.67
N LEU A 119 26.09 12.77 -9.54
CA LEU A 119 25.43 14.02 -9.14
C LEU A 119 25.51 14.26 -7.64
N SER A 120 25.38 13.20 -6.84
CA SER A 120 25.52 13.27 -5.38
C SER A 120 25.79 11.89 -4.78
N CYS A 121 26.52 11.86 -3.67
CA CYS A 121 26.80 10.63 -2.94
C CYS A 121 26.84 10.92 -1.44
N THR A 122 25.95 10.30 -0.66
CA THR A 122 25.83 10.60 0.77
C THR A 122 25.40 9.37 1.57
N ARG A 123 25.77 9.33 2.84
CA ARG A 123 25.25 8.32 3.78
C ARG A 123 23.85 8.68 4.25
N VAL A 124 22.99 7.67 4.32
CA VAL A 124 21.64 7.80 4.85
C VAL A 124 21.54 7.23 6.25
N GLN A 125 20.66 7.81 7.06
CA GLN A 125 20.42 7.33 8.42
C GLN A 125 19.83 5.92 8.40
N LYS A 126 20.18 5.15 9.42
CA LYS A 126 19.66 3.79 9.59
C LYS A 126 18.21 3.88 10.01
N SER A 127 17.36 3.03 9.44
CA SER A 127 15.98 2.87 9.92
C SER A 127 15.93 2.32 11.35
N ASN A 128 16.91 1.49 11.74
CA ASN A 128 17.09 1.03 13.11
C ASN A 128 18.42 1.59 13.67
N PRO A 129 18.37 2.59 14.58
CA PRO A 129 19.56 3.17 15.20
C PRO A 129 20.43 2.17 15.97
N ALA A 130 19.84 1.10 16.52
CA ALA A 130 20.55 0.06 17.26
C ALA A 130 21.35 -0.91 16.36
N SER A 131 21.18 -0.82 15.03
CA SER A 131 21.90 -1.68 14.08
C SER A 131 23.39 -1.36 14.06
N LYS A 132 24.22 -2.39 14.32
CA LYS A 132 25.69 -2.32 14.19
C LYS A 132 26.17 -2.26 12.73
N LYS A 133 25.30 -2.50 11.74
CA LYS A 133 25.68 -2.43 10.31
C LYS A 133 26.03 -0.99 9.93
N PRO A 134 27.00 -0.75 9.02
CA PRO A 134 27.30 0.59 8.53
C PRO A 134 26.07 1.29 7.91
N LYS A 135 26.03 2.62 7.97
CA LYS A 135 25.06 3.42 7.21
C LYS A 135 25.20 3.17 5.72
N ALA A 136 24.08 2.96 5.03
CA ALA A 136 24.08 2.80 3.58
C ALA A 136 24.48 4.11 2.90
N VAL A 137 25.10 4.01 1.73
CA VAL A 137 25.40 5.16 0.87
C VAL A 137 24.39 5.19 -0.26
N ILE A 138 23.80 6.36 -0.51
CA ILE A 138 22.97 6.62 -1.69
C ILE A 138 23.78 7.48 -2.66
N CYS A 139 23.94 6.97 -3.87
CA CYS A 139 24.59 7.67 -4.97
C CYS A 139 23.58 7.95 -6.07
N LYS A 140 23.41 9.21 -6.49
CA LYS A 140 22.59 9.59 -7.63
C LYS A 140 23.47 9.79 -8.85
N LEU A 141 23.19 9.05 -9.91
CA LEU A 141 23.87 9.19 -11.20
C LEU A 141 23.13 10.14 -12.15
N SER A 142 23.81 10.57 -13.21
CA SER A 142 23.29 11.44 -14.26
C SER A 142 22.01 10.88 -14.91
N SER A 143 21.90 9.55 -15.04
CA SER A 143 20.80 8.90 -15.75
C SER A 143 20.56 7.47 -15.26
N LYS A 144 19.32 7.00 -15.50
CA LYS A 144 18.91 5.62 -15.24
C LYS A 144 19.75 4.61 -16.04
N ALA A 145 20.15 4.96 -17.27
CA ALA A 145 20.99 4.10 -18.10
C ALA A 145 22.36 3.83 -17.47
N HIS A 146 23.04 4.88 -16.96
CA HIS A 146 24.32 4.72 -16.25
C HIS A 146 24.17 3.84 -15.00
N ARG A 147 23.08 4.05 -14.25
CA ARG A 147 22.72 3.22 -13.10
C ARG A 147 22.53 1.76 -13.48
N ASP A 148 21.73 1.48 -14.49
CA ASP A 148 21.42 0.12 -14.94
C ASP A 148 22.67 -0.60 -15.48
N ASN A 149 23.50 0.12 -16.26
CA ASN A 149 24.74 -0.42 -16.82
C ASN A 149 25.76 -0.78 -15.73
N LEU A 150 25.94 0.06 -14.72
CA LEU A 150 26.82 -0.25 -13.59
C LEU A 150 26.32 -1.47 -12.80
N LEU A 151 25.03 -1.54 -12.48
CA LEU A 151 24.45 -2.71 -11.80
C LEU A 151 24.63 -3.98 -12.64
N GLY A 152 24.43 -3.89 -13.95
CA GLY A 152 24.67 -4.98 -14.88
C GLY A 152 26.13 -5.45 -14.86
N ALA A 153 27.09 -4.52 -14.93
CA ALA A 153 28.52 -4.81 -14.85
C ALA A 153 28.88 -5.51 -13.53
N ILE A 154 28.39 -5.00 -12.40
CA ILE A 154 28.57 -5.61 -11.07
C ILE A 154 27.98 -7.03 -11.03
N GLN A 155 26.79 -7.23 -11.60
CA GLN A 155 26.16 -8.56 -11.63
C GLN A 155 26.96 -9.55 -12.49
N ILE A 156 27.44 -9.13 -13.65
CA ILE A 156 28.29 -9.93 -14.53
C ILE A 156 29.59 -10.29 -13.82
N TYR A 157 30.26 -9.30 -13.21
CA TYR A 157 31.49 -9.51 -12.45
C TYR A 157 31.30 -10.53 -11.32
N ASN A 158 30.27 -10.36 -10.50
CA ASN A 158 29.99 -11.25 -9.36
C ASN A 158 29.64 -12.68 -9.79
N ARG A 159 29.03 -12.87 -10.97
CA ARG A 159 28.77 -14.19 -11.54
C ARG A 159 30.04 -14.86 -12.07
N LYS A 160 30.92 -14.10 -12.73
CA LYS A 160 32.23 -14.58 -13.20
C LYS A 160 33.19 -14.88 -12.04
N ASN A 161 33.05 -14.19 -10.91
CA ASN A 161 33.95 -14.28 -9.75
C ASN A 161 33.21 -14.69 -8.47
N PRO A 162 32.66 -15.92 -8.37
CA PRO A 162 31.83 -16.32 -7.23
C PRO A 162 32.59 -16.34 -5.89
N LYS A 163 33.90 -16.59 -5.91
CA LYS A 163 34.78 -16.61 -4.73
C LYS A 163 35.39 -15.24 -4.39
N ASN A 164 35.32 -14.26 -5.30
CA ASN A 164 35.89 -12.93 -5.14
C ASN A 164 34.93 -11.88 -5.71
N LYS A 165 33.72 -11.84 -5.14
CA LYS A 165 32.70 -10.84 -5.47
C LYS A 165 33.16 -9.46 -5.04
N LEU A 166 32.50 -8.42 -5.55
CA LEU A 166 32.75 -7.02 -5.17
C LEU A 166 32.88 -6.88 -3.64
N ASN A 167 34.04 -6.38 -3.21
CA ASN A 167 34.42 -6.27 -1.82
C ASN A 167 35.31 -5.03 -1.61
N THR A 168 35.52 -4.67 -0.36
CA THR A 168 36.28 -3.49 0.05
C THR A 168 37.73 -3.50 -0.45
N LYS A 169 38.38 -4.67 -0.52
CA LYS A 169 39.76 -4.82 -1.02
C LYS A 169 39.86 -4.50 -2.52
N LEU A 170 38.91 -4.96 -3.32
CA LEU A 170 38.86 -4.70 -4.77
C LEU A 170 38.74 -3.21 -5.12
N ILE A 171 38.09 -2.44 -4.24
CA ILE A 171 37.90 -1.01 -4.42
C ILE A 171 38.92 -0.17 -3.62
N GLY A 172 39.89 -0.81 -2.98
CA GLY A 172 40.91 -0.14 -2.17
C GLY A 172 40.33 0.70 -1.02
N TYR A 173 39.30 0.17 -0.36
CA TYR A 173 38.56 0.85 0.69
C TYR A 173 38.68 0.11 2.02
N GLY A 174 39.00 0.81 3.11
CA GLY A 174 39.12 0.21 4.44
C GLY A 174 40.25 -0.81 4.60
N ASP A 175 40.46 -1.27 5.84
CA ASP A 175 41.60 -2.13 6.19
C ASP A 175 41.29 -3.62 6.14
N THR A 176 40.00 -3.99 6.17
CA THR A 176 39.54 -5.39 6.20
C THR A 176 38.73 -5.72 4.95
N GLU A 177 38.97 -6.92 4.42
CA GLU A 177 38.22 -7.45 3.29
C GLU A 177 36.80 -7.81 3.73
N SER A 178 35.80 -7.14 3.16
CA SER A 178 34.39 -7.36 3.46
C SER A 178 33.52 -7.15 2.21
N PRO A 179 32.41 -7.89 2.06
CA PRO A 179 31.55 -7.79 0.89
C PRO A 179 30.88 -6.42 0.77
N VAL A 180 30.82 -5.88 -0.45
CA VAL A 180 30.11 -4.64 -0.77
C VAL A 180 28.93 -4.96 -1.69
N TYR A 181 27.73 -4.54 -1.29
CA TYR A 181 26.51 -4.82 -2.04
C TYR A 181 25.98 -3.54 -2.67
N VAL A 182 25.80 -3.55 -3.99
CA VAL A 182 25.21 -2.43 -4.73
C VAL A 182 23.88 -2.88 -5.32
N SER A 183 22.84 -2.09 -5.09
CA SER A 183 21.47 -2.37 -5.54
C SER A 183 20.76 -1.11 -6.03
N GLU A 184 19.59 -1.29 -6.63
CA GLU A 184 18.66 -0.19 -6.85
C GLU A 184 18.22 0.44 -5.52
N HIS A 185 18.07 1.76 -5.50
CA HIS A 185 17.51 2.45 -4.33
C HIS A 185 15.97 2.35 -4.32
N LEU A 186 15.47 1.46 -3.47
CA LEU A 186 14.03 1.26 -3.29
C LEU A 186 13.44 2.21 -2.24
N THR A 187 12.14 2.53 -2.38
CA THR A 187 11.38 3.16 -1.30
C THR A 187 11.35 2.25 -0.06
N PRO A 188 11.19 2.79 1.17
CA PRO A 188 11.04 1.97 2.37
C PRO A 188 9.94 0.91 2.25
N ALA A 189 8.82 1.27 1.62
CA ALA A 189 7.72 0.35 1.33
C ALA A 189 8.17 -0.81 0.43
N ASN A 190 8.85 -0.52 -0.69
CA ASN A 190 9.37 -1.55 -1.58
C ASN A 190 10.50 -2.39 -0.96
N LYS A 191 11.35 -1.82 -0.10
CA LYS A 191 12.32 -2.61 0.69
C LYS A 191 11.62 -3.61 1.60
N SER A 192 10.59 -3.15 2.32
CA SER A 192 9.76 -3.99 3.19
C SER A 192 9.05 -5.10 2.40
N LEU A 193 8.48 -4.75 1.24
CA LEU A 193 7.82 -5.72 0.36
C LEU A 193 8.81 -6.74 -0.22
N HIS A 194 10.00 -6.30 -0.63
CA HIS A 194 11.04 -7.20 -1.14
C HIS A 194 11.51 -8.17 -0.05
N ALA A 195 11.70 -7.70 1.18
CA ALA A 195 12.03 -8.55 2.32
C ALA A 195 10.93 -9.59 2.59
N ALA A 196 9.66 -9.17 2.64
CA ALA A 196 8.52 -10.07 2.81
C ALA A 196 8.41 -11.09 1.67
N THR A 197 8.65 -10.65 0.42
CA THR A 197 8.65 -11.51 -0.77
C THR A 197 9.71 -12.60 -0.67
N ARG A 198 10.92 -12.27 -0.21
CA ARG A 198 11.99 -13.27 -0.02
C ARG A 198 11.67 -14.30 1.06
N ILE A 199 10.96 -13.90 2.12
CA ILE A 199 10.48 -14.81 3.17
C ILE A 199 9.44 -15.77 2.58
N ALA A 200 8.40 -15.22 1.94
CA ALA A 200 7.34 -16.01 1.31
C ALA A 200 7.88 -16.94 0.22
N ALA A 201 8.85 -16.47 -0.59
CA ALA A 201 9.51 -17.26 -1.61
C ALA A 201 10.21 -18.49 -1.01
N LYS A 202 10.89 -18.33 0.13
CA LYS A 202 11.55 -19.44 0.82
C LYS A 202 10.54 -20.43 1.37
N GLU A 203 9.47 -19.95 2.01
CA GLU A 203 8.41 -20.78 2.59
C GLU A 203 7.65 -21.58 1.51
N LYS A 204 7.48 -21.00 0.33
CA LYS A 204 6.72 -21.59 -0.79
C LYS A 204 7.61 -22.17 -1.90
N ASN A 205 8.90 -22.36 -1.63
CA ASN A 205 9.87 -22.98 -2.54
C ASN A 205 10.01 -22.30 -3.92
N TYR A 206 9.89 -20.97 -3.97
CA TYR A 206 10.26 -20.19 -5.15
C TYR A 206 11.78 -20.00 -5.21
N LYS A 207 12.39 -20.36 -6.34
CA LYS A 207 13.84 -20.29 -6.56
C LYS A 207 14.38 -18.87 -6.74
N TYR A 208 13.57 -17.96 -7.29
CA TYR A 208 14.07 -16.65 -7.73
C TYR A 208 13.23 -15.49 -7.20
N VAL A 209 13.92 -14.51 -6.61
CA VAL A 209 13.39 -13.18 -6.27
C VAL A 209 14.42 -12.15 -6.69
N TRP A 210 14.00 -11.13 -7.45
CA TRP A 210 14.89 -10.05 -7.85
C TRP A 210 14.14 -8.73 -8.00
N VAL A 211 14.92 -7.66 -8.12
CA VAL A 211 14.42 -6.32 -8.36
C VAL A 211 14.89 -5.88 -9.74
N ARG A 212 13.99 -5.27 -10.51
CA ARG A 212 14.33 -4.61 -11.77
C ARG A 212 13.44 -3.40 -11.98
N ASN A 213 14.02 -2.23 -12.25
CA ASN A 213 13.28 -0.98 -12.47
C ASN A 213 12.38 -0.63 -11.28
N GLY A 214 12.87 -0.79 -10.05
CA GLY A 214 12.10 -0.57 -8.83
C GLY A 214 10.96 -1.58 -8.58
N LYS A 215 10.72 -2.53 -9.48
CA LYS A 215 9.69 -3.56 -9.36
C LYS A 215 10.27 -4.86 -8.81
N ILE A 216 9.52 -5.54 -7.97
CA ILE A 216 9.90 -6.81 -7.35
C ILE A 216 9.31 -7.94 -8.18
N PHE A 217 10.16 -8.86 -8.60
CA PHE A 217 9.79 -10.04 -9.35
C PHE A 217 10.05 -11.30 -8.54
N ILE A 218 9.18 -12.28 -8.71
CA ILE A 218 9.32 -13.61 -8.15
C ILE A 218 9.08 -14.65 -9.25
N ARG A 219 9.81 -15.77 -9.24
CA ARG A 219 9.63 -16.88 -10.19
C ARG A 219 9.90 -18.21 -9.51
N LYS A 220 9.01 -19.18 -9.73
CA LYS A 220 9.02 -20.46 -9.00
C LYS A 220 10.24 -21.29 -9.34
N ASP A 221 10.50 -21.48 -10.62
CA ASP A 221 11.64 -22.23 -11.13
C ASP A 221 12.05 -21.69 -12.51
N GLU A 222 12.84 -22.46 -13.27
CA GLU A 222 13.34 -22.10 -14.59
C GLU A 222 12.24 -22.15 -15.67
N THR A 223 11.15 -22.90 -15.44
CA THR A 223 10.08 -23.14 -16.43
C THR A 223 8.89 -22.22 -16.21
N ALA A 224 8.66 -21.77 -14.97
CA ALA A 224 7.58 -20.87 -14.62
C ALA A 224 7.79 -19.44 -15.14
N THR A 225 6.69 -18.73 -15.41
CA THR A 225 6.75 -17.29 -15.69
C THR A 225 7.00 -16.48 -14.42
N SER A 226 7.62 -15.31 -14.57
CA SER A 226 7.83 -14.40 -13.45
C SER A 226 6.57 -13.60 -13.15
N GLN A 227 6.25 -13.43 -11.87
CA GLN A 227 5.18 -12.57 -11.39
C GLN A 227 5.75 -11.31 -10.73
N ILE A 228 5.08 -10.17 -10.89
CA ILE A 228 5.43 -8.92 -10.21
C ILE A 228 4.66 -8.85 -8.88
N ILE A 229 5.37 -8.50 -7.81
CA ILE A 229 4.77 -8.27 -6.49
C ILE A 229 4.65 -6.76 -6.26
N THR A 230 3.42 -6.25 -6.29
CA THR A 230 3.11 -4.82 -6.09
C THR A 230 2.61 -4.50 -4.69
N HIS A 231 2.02 -5.47 -3.98
CA HIS A 231 1.50 -5.30 -2.63
C HIS A 231 1.49 -6.65 -1.88
N ARG A 232 1.32 -6.60 -0.55
CA ARG A 232 1.49 -7.77 0.32
C ARG A 232 0.46 -8.87 0.10
N ASP A 233 -0.77 -8.55 -0.32
CA ASP A 233 -1.81 -9.57 -0.48
C ASP A 233 -1.51 -10.59 -1.59
N ILE A 234 -0.74 -10.20 -2.62
CA ILE A 234 -0.28 -11.14 -3.66
C ILE A 234 0.56 -12.27 -3.04
N LEU A 235 1.26 -12.02 -1.93
CA LEU A 235 2.06 -13.06 -1.27
C LEU A 235 1.19 -14.20 -0.73
N LYS A 236 -0.08 -13.93 -0.38
CA LYS A 236 -1.02 -14.95 0.11
C LYS A 236 -1.41 -15.93 -0.99
N SER A 237 -1.53 -15.47 -2.24
CA SER A 237 -1.94 -16.30 -3.38
C SER A 237 -0.81 -17.12 -4.03
N LEU A 238 0.45 -16.91 -3.63
CA LEU A 238 1.57 -17.74 -4.07
C LEU A 238 1.38 -19.20 -3.66
N THR A 239 1.78 -20.15 -4.50
CA THR A 239 1.64 -21.61 -4.30
C THR A 239 2.95 -22.36 -4.45
#